data_AF-A0A502Y2A8-F1
#
_entry.id   AF-A0A502Y2A8-F1
#
_cell.length_a   1.000
_cell.length_b   1.000
_cell.length_c   1.000
_cell.angle_alpha   90.00
_cell.angle_beta   90.00
_cell.angle_gamma   90.00
#
_symmetry.space_group_name_H-M   'P 1'
#
loop_
_entity.id
_entity.type
_entity.pdbx_description
1 polymer ?
#
loop_
_entity_poly.entity_id
_entity_poly.type
_entity_poly.pdbx_seq_one_letter_code
_entity_poly.pdbx_strand_id
1 'polypeptide(L)'
;IKPTANQTDVANAESQKKPTSPTPKQPDQPVVSLNVPKPAIPPVIDDIKQRASWVRDFVGGDCFYAAMTSATDQPAAIEGFGTAVQPFERMLGDFEAKFHVEPDISVRLIEPSQCEVTNFLRFLGQTAADKPQLVLDRTSVPDGTPISGTLVTHGGLISSVLLIDHKGMVFNLDDRMVAQSDKATFSIPIGLGAGDKAAGKAVPQIIMVITGPQDIQAAAFSAPTPASVLLPKILEEIETDGSQFSATAKYFRLGG
;
A
#
# COMPACT_ATOMS: atom_id res chain seq x y z
N ILE A 1 30.52 -34.17 -41.89
CA ILE A 1 31.97 -33.97 -42.07
C ILE A 1 32.28 -32.55 -41.63
N LYS A 2 32.98 -32.39 -40.50
CA LYS A 2 33.57 -31.11 -40.06
C LYS A 2 34.94 -30.98 -40.75
N PRO A 3 35.36 -29.75 -41.10
CA PRO A 3 36.51 -29.15 -40.40
C PRO A 3 36.21 -27.66 -40.06
N THR A 4 36.60 -27.08 -38.91
CA THR A 4 37.95 -26.86 -38.33
C THR A 4 38.80 -25.94 -39.22
N ALA A 5 39.56 -24.93 -38.80
CA ALA A 5 39.72 -24.04 -37.64
C ALA A 5 40.88 -23.06 -38.03
N ASN A 6 41.26 -22.16 -37.10
CA ASN A 6 42.47 -21.34 -37.01
C ASN A 6 42.48 -19.98 -37.77
N GLN A 7 42.53 -18.80 -37.11
CA GLN A 7 43.64 -18.18 -36.31
C GLN A 7 44.96 -18.18 -37.11
N THR A 8 45.69 -17.09 -37.34
CA THR A 8 46.23 -16.00 -36.48
C THR A 8 46.83 -14.96 -37.49
N ASP A 9 46.70 -13.64 -37.39
CA ASP A 9 47.34 -12.66 -36.48
C ASP A 9 48.52 -11.87 -37.15
N VAL A 10 48.69 -10.61 -36.68
CA VAL A 10 49.88 -9.72 -36.71
C VAL A 10 50.27 -8.86 -37.96
N ALA A 11 50.02 -7.53 -37.80
CA ALA A 11 50.88 -6.34 -38.02
C ALA A 11 51.45 -5.88 -39.40
N ASN A 12 51.22 -4.60 -39.75
CA ASN A 12 52.14 -3.45 -39.57
C ASN A 12 52.12 -2.40 -40.72
N ALA A 13 52.09 -1.11 -40.29
CA ALA A 13 52.54 0.18 -40.86
C ALA A 13 52.71 0.45 -42.38
N GLU A 14 52.15 1.58 -42.85
CA GLU A 14 52.85 2.84 -43.29
C GLU A 14 51.84 3.77 -44.03
N SER A 15 51.45 4.93 -43.48
CA SER A 15 52.05 6.28 -43.61
C SER A 15 51.86 6.99 -44.97
N GLN A 16 51.14 8.12 -44.98
CA GLN A 16 51.38 9.39 -45.72
C GLN A 16 50.10 10.26 -45.69
N LYS A 17 50.08 11.60 -45.60
CA LYS A 17 50.99 12.68 -45.20
C LYS A 17 50.11 13.95 -45.07
N LYS A 18 50.46 14.82 -44.13
CA LYS A 18 49.83 16.12 -43.79
C LYS A 18 50.09 17.20 -44.87
N PRO A 19 49.32 18.30 -44.90
CA PRO A 19 49.98 19.62 -44.90
C PRO A 19 49.55 20.52 -43.74
N THR A 20 50.55 21.15 -43.14
CA THR A 20 50.54 22.18 -42.10
C THR A 20 50.40 23.58 -42.66
N SER A 21 49.76 24.49 -41.92
CA SER A 21 50.06 25.94 -41.87
C SER A 21 49.39 26.59 -40.64
N PRO A 22 49.89 27.75 -40.15
CA PRO A 22 50.32 27.87 -38.75
C PRO A 22 49.43 28.72 -37.83
N THR A 23 49.59 28.48 -36.53
CA THR A 23 48.96 29.18 -35.40
C THR A 23 49.61 30.54 -35.10
N PRO A 24 48.84 31.62 -34.92
CA PRO A 24 49.27 32.80 -34.18
C PRO A 24 49.10 32.59 -32.66
N LYS A 25 50.17 32.82 -31.93
CA LYS A 25 50.29 32.76 -30.46
C LYS A 25 49.56 33.96 -29.84
N GLN A 26 48.56 33.74 -28.98
CA GLN A 26 47.91 34.79 -28.16
C GLN A 26 48.09 34.47 -26.65
N PRO A 27 48.33 35.47 -25.78
CA PRO A 27 48.93 35.27 -24.46
C PRO A 27 48.02 34.62 -23.42
N ASP A 28 48.65 33.85 -22.52
CA ASP A 28 48.06 33.28 -21.31
C ASP A 28 47.34 34.35 -20.48
N GLN A 29 46.02 34.18 -20.32
CA GLN A 29 45.27 34.77 -19.21
C GLN A 29 44.76 33.63 -18.32
N PRO A 30 44.90 33.72 -17.00
CA PRO A 30 44.45 32.68 -16.09
C PRO A 30 42.92 32.68 -16.06
N VAL A 31 42.29 31.68 -16.68
CA VAL A 31 40.87 31.43 -16.49
C VAL A 31 40.70 30.85 -15.10
N VAL A 32 40.21 31.69 -14.19
CA VAL A 32 39.84 31.31 -12.82
C VAL A 32 38.77 30.22 -12.90
N SER A 33 39.10 28.99 -12.55
CA SER A 33 38.13 27.92 -12.34
C SER A 33 37.26 28.30 -11.14
N LEU A 34 36.04 28.81 -11.37
CA LEU A 34 35.03 28.85 -10.31
C LEU A 34 34.67 27.41 -9.95
N ASN A 35 35.22 26.94 -8.84
CA ASN A 35 34.87 25.67 -8.24
C ASN A 35 33.49 25.81 -7.58
N VAL A 36 32.43 25.81 -8.39
CA VAL A 36 31.05 25.81 -7.89
C VAL A 36 30.78 24.43 -7.30
N PRO A 37 30.49 24.30 -5.99
CA PRO A 37 30.09 23.01 -5.42
C PRO A 37 28.84 22.52 -6.15
N LYS A 38 28.89 21.30 -6.70
CA LYS A 38 27.72 20.63 -7.26
C LYS A 38 26.65 20.56 -6.16
N PRO A 39 25.41 21.01 -6.39
CA PRO A 39 24.34 20.86 -5.42
C PRO A 39 24.21 19.38 -5.06
N ALA A 40 24.34 19.06 -3.78
CA ALA A 40 24.04 17.72 -3.29
C ALA A 40 22.55 17.46 -3.55
N ILE A 41 22.25 16.48 -4.40
CA ILE A 41 20.88 16.00 -4.56
C ILE A 41 20.51 15.39 -3.20
N PRO A 42 19.47 15.88 -2.51
CA PRO A 42 19.06 15.31 -1.25
C PRO A 42 18.71 13.81 -1.44
N PRO A 43 18.96 12.96 -0.44
CA PRO A 43 18.74 11.53 -0.56
C PRO A 43 17.25 11.23 -0.79
N VAL A 44 16.95 10.50 -1.87
CA VAL A 44 15.59 10.08 -2.31
C VAL A 44 14.79 9.38 -1.20
N ILE A 45 15.47 8.78 -0.21
CA ILE A 45 14.85 8.06 0.91
C ILE A 45 14.11 8.98 1.89
N ASP A 46 14.58 10.22 2.09
CA ASP A 46 13.97 11.18 3.01
C ASP A 46 12.61 11.67 2.49
N ASP A 47 12.54 11.88 1.18
CA ASP A 47 11.33 12.29 0.45
C ASP A 47 10.21 11.25 0.57
N ILE A 48 10.52 9.96 0.49
CA ILE A 48 9.53 8.88 0.61
C ILE A 48 8.87 8.84 2.00
N LYS A 49 9.67 8.94 3.07
CA LYS A 49 9.14 8.97 4.45
C LYS A 49 8.33 10.23 4.71
N GLN A 50 8.75 11.35 4.14
CA GLN A 50 8.02 12.61 4.21
C GLN A 50 6.67 12.53 3.51
N ARG A 51 6.61 11.94 2.30
CA ARG A 51 5.37 11.69 1.56
C ARG A 51 4.43 10.77 2.34
N ALA A 52 4.95 9.66 2.85
CA ALA A 52 4.14 8.69 3.60
C ALA A 52 3.55 9.31 4.89
N SER A 53 4.34 10.09 5.61
CA SER A 53 3.88 10.81 6.81
C SER A 53 2.83 11.86 6.43
N TRP A 54 3.06 12.61 5.35
CA TRP A 54 2.09 13.61 4.89
C TRP A 54 0.75 13.00 4.50
N VAL A 55 0.74 11.87 3.79
CA VAL A 55 -0.50 11.16 3.41
C VAL A 55 -1.24 10.69 4.66
N ARG A 56 -0.52 10.13 5.62
CA ARG A 56 -1.09 9.66 6.90
C ARG A 56 -1.71 10.80 7.71
N ASP A 57 -1.07 11.96 7.72
CA ASP A 57 -1.44 13.10 8.57
C ASP A 57 -2.47 14.03 7.88
N PHE A 58 -2.83 13.75 6.62
CA PHE A 58 -3.81 14.53 5.87
C PHE A 58 -5.21 14.44 6.49
N VAL A 59 -5.85 15.60 6.69
CA VAL A 59 -7.18 15.70 7.30
C VAL A 59 -8.27 15.71 6.22
N GLY A 60 -8.81 14.53 5.93
CA GLY A 60 -9.90 14.35 4.98
C GLY A 60 -11.32 14.38 5.58
N GLY A 61 -11.46 14.37 6.91
CA GLY A 61 -12.74 14.35 7.64
C GLY A 61 -12.95 13.07 8.47
N ASP A 62 -14.13 12.90 9.05
CA ASP A 62 -14.43 11.85 10.04
C ASP A 62 -14.46 10.42 9.46
N CYS A 63 -14.72 10.29 8.16
CA CYS A 63 -14.77 9.00 7.45
C CYS A 63 -13.76 8.99 6.29
N PHE A 64 -12.50 9.20 6.65
CA PHE A 64 -11.40 9.29 5.71
C PHE A 64 -10.17 8.57 6.27
N TYR A 65 -9.60 7.69 5.45
CA TYR A 65 -8.30 7.10 5.68
C TYR A 65 -7.54 7.06 4.36
N ALA A 66 -6.25 7.34 4.41
CA ALA A 66 -5.34 7.15 3.29
C ALA A 66 -4.00 6.65 3.80
N ALA A 67 -3.39 5.76 3.05
CA ALA A 67 -2.03 5.32 3.30
C ALA A 67 -1.32 5.04 1.99
N MET A 68 -0.02 5.32 1.96
CA MET A 68 0.83 4.84 0.87
C MET A 68 0.92 3.32 0.91
N THR A 69 0.70 2.67 -0.24
CA THR A 69 0.79 1.21 -0.41
C THR A 69 2.12 0.77 -0.98
N SER A 70 2.81 1.64 -1.73
CA SER A 70 4.20 1.45 -2.10
C SER A 70 4.99 2.74 -1.89
N ALA A 71 6.14 2.59 -1.23
CA ALA A 71 7.04 3.67 -0.90
C ALA A 71 8.09 3.89 -2.00
N THR A 72 8.28 2.90 -2.88
CA THR A 72 9.37 2.84 -3.86
C THR A 72 8.93 3.11 -5.31
N ASP A 73 7.63 3.11 -5.59
CA ASP A 73 7.13 3.24 -6.96
C ASP A 73 6.88 4.70 -7.33
N GLN A 74 7.11 5.01 -8.60
CA GLN A 74 6.69 6.26 -9.23
C GLN A 74 5.60 5.91 -10.26
N PRO A 75 4.39 6.48 -10.17
CA PRO A 75 3.92 7.43 -9.15
C PRO A 75 3.73 6.77 -7.77
N ALA A 76 3.75 7.59 -6.71
CA ALA A 76 3.45 7.13 -5.35
C ALA A 76 2.03 6.55 -5.29
N ALA A 77 1.89 5.29 -4.89
CA ALA A 77 0.58 4.64 -4.80
C ALA A 77 -0.05 4.86 -3.42
N ILE A 78 -1.28 5.37 -3.42
CA ILE A 78 -2.08 5.64 -2.21
C ILE A 78 -3.37 4.81 -2.30
N GLU A 79 -3.69 4.07 -1.25
CA GLU A 79 -5.01 3.46 -1.08
C GLU A 79 -5.79 4.26 -0.05
N GLY A 80 -7.03 4.61 -0.42
CA GLY A 80 -7.91 5.46 0.36
C GLY A 80 -9.25 4.81 0.63
N PHE A 81 -9.83 5.05 1.81
CA PHE A 81 -11.18 4.64 2.19
C PHE A 81 -11.98 5.86 2.63
N GLY A 82 -13.20 6.00 2.11
CA GLY A 82 -14.11 7.05 2.54
C GLY A 82 -15.47 6.97 1.86
N THR A 83 -16.39 7.84 2.28
CA THR A 83 -17.77 7.87 1.76
C THR A 83 -17.94 8.75 0.52
N ALA A 84 -16.91 9.50 0.15
CA ALA A 84 -16.96 10.48 -0.93
C ALA A 84 -15.59 10.65 -1.60
N VAL A 85 -15.58 11.09 -2.85
CA VAL A 85 -14.35 11.26 -3.65
C VAL A 85 -13.68 12.62 -3.38
N GLN A 86 -14.46 13.64 -3.02
CA GLN A 86 -14.01 15.03 -2.88
C GLN A 86 -12.84 15.22 -1.89
N PRO A 87 -12.76 14.53 -0.73
CA PRO A 87 -11.57 14.61 0.13
C PRO A 87 -10.29 14.11 -0.55
N PHE A 88 -10.39 13.13 -1.44
CA PHE A 88 -9.25 12.58 -2.18
C PHE A 88 -8.83 13.48 -3.34
N GLU A 89 -9.76 14.19 -3.98
CA GLU A 89 -9.43 15.24 -4.98
C GLU A 89 -8.65 16.38 -4.34
N ARG A 90 -9.02 16.79 -3.12
CA ARG A 90 -8.23 17.77 -2.34
C ARG A 90 -6.84 17.23 -1.99
N MET A 91 -6.77 15.98 -1.52
CA MET A 91 -5.49 15.33 -1.24
C MET A 91 -4.59 15.29 -2.47
N LEU A 92 -5.14 14.96 -3.65
CA LEU A 92 -4.41 14.93 -4.92
C LEU A 92 -3.78 16.29 -5.21
N GLY A 93 -4.59 17.36 -5.21
CA GLY A 93 -4.12 18.71 -5.49
C GLY A 93 -3.08 19.21 -4.48
N ASP A 94 -3.30 18.96 -3.18
CA ASP A 94 -2.37 19.38 -2.13
C ASP A 94 -1.05 18.58 -2.17
N PHE A 95 -1.11 17.29 -2.54
CA PHE A 95 0.07 16.44 -2.71
C PHE A 95 0.89 16.91 -3.91
N GLU A 96 0.26 17.15 -5.06
CA GLU A 96 0.93 17.62 -6.27
C GLU A 96 1.55 19.01 -6.06
N ALA A 97 0.83 19.92 -5.41
CA ALA A 97 1.34 21.26 -5.08
C ALA A 97 2.59 21.20 -4.17
N LYS A 98 2.64 20.22 -3.26
CA LYS A 98 3.73 20.08 -2.29
C LYS A 98 4.93 19.31 -2.83
N PHE A 99 4.70 18.20 -3.53
CA PHE A 99 5.76 17.26 -3.94
C PHE A 99 6.08 17.32 -5.43
N HIS A 100 5.32 18.11 -6.22
CA HIS A 100 5.49 18.28 -7.67
C HIS A 100 5.42 16.95 -8.45
N VAL A 101 4.64 16.01 -7.93
CA VAL A 101 4.36 14.72 -8.57
C VAL A 101 2.91 14.35 -8.30
N GLU A 102 2.26 13.79 -9.30
CA GLU A 102 0.89 13.26 -9.18
C GLU A 102 0.95 11.84 -8.59
N PRO A 103 0.31 11.58 -7.43
CA PRO A 103 0.17 10.23 -6.89
C PRO A 103 -0.94 9.45 -7.60
N ASP A 104 -0.83 8.13 -7.63
CA ASP A 104 -1.96 7.25 -8.00
C ASP A 104 -2.81 6.97 -6.76
N ILE A 105 -4.04 7.52 -6.73
CA ILE A 105 -4.96 7.37 -5.60
C ILE A 105 -6.07 6.37 -5.95
N SER A 106 -5.96 5.17 -5.38
CA SER A 106 -7.00 4.14 -5.42
C SER A 106 -8.04 4.37 -4.32
N VAL A 107 -9.15 5.02 -4.67
CA VAL A 107 -10.26 5.29 -3.74
C VAL A 107 -11.20 4.08 -3.61
N ARG A 108 -11.47 3.66 -2.38
CA ARG A 108 -12.45 2.64 -1.99
C ARG A 108 -13.64 3.33 -1.33
N LEU A 109 -14.73 3.45 -2.08
CA LEU A 109 -15.98 4.01 -1.54
C LEU A 109 -16.66 2.99 -0.63
N ILE A 110 -16.84 3.40 0.62
CA ILE A 110 -17.47 2.62 1.69
C ILE A 110 -18.79 3.26 2.13
N GLU A 111 -19.63 2.49 2.81
CA GLU A 111 -20.88 3.02 3.38
C GLU A 111 -20.62 3.77 4.70
N PRO A 112 -21.51 4.71 5.10
CA PRO A 112 -21.38 5.41 6.38
C PRO A 112 -21.28 4.48 7.60
N SER A 113 -21.96 3.32 7.56
CA SER A 113 -21.89 2.27 8.59
C SER A 113 -20.52 1.63 8.75
N GLN A 114 -19.63 1.79 7.76
CA GLN A 114 -18.28 1.23 7.76
C GLN A 114 -17.22 2.24 8.22
N CYS A 115 -17.59 3.49 8.53
CA CYS A 115 -16.63 4.56 8.84
C CYS A 115 -15.72 4.26 10.04
N GLU A 116 -16.14 3.41 10.97
CA GLU A 116 -15.27 3.05 12.09
C GLU A 116 -13.99 2.33 11.64
N VAL A 117 -14.00 1.70 10.45
CA VAL A 117 -12.79 1.16 9.82
C VAL A 117 -11.75 2.25 9.58
N THR A 118 -12.13 3.44 9.12
CA THR A 118 -11.16 4.51 8.84
C THR A 118 -10.54 5.06 10.12
N ASN A 119 -11.34 5.17 11.19
CA ASN A 119 -10.84 5.58 12.50
C ASN A 119 -9.85 4.57 13.07
N PHE A 120 -10.21 3.28 13.02
CA PHE A 120 -9.39 2.18 13.49
C PHE A 120 -8.03 2.12 12.76
N LEU A 121 -8.05 2.18 11.42
CA LEU A 121 -6.84 2.15 10.59
C LEU A 121 -5.97 3.39 10.80
N ARG A 122 -6.58 4.57 11.01
CA ARG A 122 -5.85 5.81 11.30
C ARG A 122 -5.12 5.73 12.63
N PHE A 123 -5.78 5.18 13.65
CA PHE A 123 -5.17 4.99 14.97
C PHE A 123 -3.96 4.06 14.91
N LEU A 124 -4.12 2.85 14.38
CA LEU A 124 -3.02 1.88 14.28
C LEU A 124 -1.96 2.28 13.25
N GLY A 125 -2.30 3.10 12.25
CA GLY A 125 -1.36 3.63 11.28
C GLY A 125 -0.33 4.63 11.86
N GLN A 126 -0.52 5.07 13.11
CA GLN A 126 0.44 5.90 13.82
C GLN A 126 1.61 5.08 14.41
N THR A 127 1.42 3.77 14.60
CA THR A 127 2.47 2.91 15.14
C THR A 127 3.48 2.55 14.04
N ALA A 128 4.73 2.30 14.42
CA ALA A 128 5.78 1.87 13.51
C ALA A 128 5.77 0.34 13.25
N ALA A 129 4.73 -0.36 13.70
CA ALA A 129 4.63 -1.80 13.57
C ALA A 129 4.43 -2.21 12.11
N ASP A 130 5.12 -3.28 11.69
CA ASP A 130 5.01 -3.81 10.33
C ASP A 130 3.56 -4.21 10.04
N LYS A 131 3.02 -3.73 8.91
CA LYS A 131 1.64 -4.01 8.53
C LYS A 131 1.51 -5.43 7.98
N PRO A 132 0.43 -6.17 8.32
CA PRO A 132 0.17 -7.46 7.73
C PRO A 132 -0.04 -7.33 6.22
N GLN A 133 0.46 -8.30 5.45
CA GLN A 133 0.25 -8.35 4.00
C GLN A 133 -0.95 -9.25 3.67
N LEU A 134 -2.07 -8.63 3.35
CA LEU A 134 -3.28 -9.29 2.89
C LEU A 134 -3.44 -9.11 1.37
N VAL A 135 -3.57 -10.21 0.65
CA VAL A 135 -3.83 -10.24 -0.79
C VAL A 135 -5.14 -10.99 -1.03
N LEU A 136 -6.06 -10.36 -1.76
CA LEU A 136 -7.30 -10.99 -2.20
C LEU A 136 -7.13 -11.50 -3.63
N ASP A 137 -7.68 -12.68 -3.92
CA ASP A 137 -7.59 -13.28 -5.27
C ASP A 137 -8.41 -12.48 -6.30
N ARG A 138 -9.45 -11.80 -5.83
CA ARG A 138 -10.32 -10.93 -6.64
C ARG A 138 -10.96 -9.85 -5.77
N THR A 139 -11.25 -8.70 -6.38
CA THR A 139 -11.92 -7.55 -5.71
C THR A 139 -13.35 -7.34 -6.20
N SER A 140 -13.82 -8.15 -7.15
CA SER A 140 -15.23 -8.26 -7.55
C SER A 140 -15.63 -9.72 -7.41
N VAL A 141 -16.57 -9.99 -6.50
CA VAL A 141 -16.99 -11.32 -6.07
C VAL A 141 -18.47 -11.46 -6.39
N PRO A 142 -18.85 -12.33 -7.35
CA PRO A 142 -20.26 -12.62 -7.59
C PRO A 142 -20.94 -13.21 -6.35
N ASP A 143 -22.24 -12.95 -6.20
CA ASP A 143 -23.02 -13.51 -5.09
C ASP A 143 -22.94 -15.05 -5.05
N GLY A 144 -22.71 -15.61 -3.86
CA GLY A 144 -22.58 -17.05 -3.65
C GLY A 144 -21.24 -17.66 -4.05
N THR A 145 -20.32 -16.87 -4.63
CA THR A 145 -18.94 -17.31 -4.89
C THR A 145 -18.06 -17.05 -3.67
N PRO A 146 -17.03 -17.87 -3.41
CA PRO A 146 -16.16 -17.66 -2.28
C PRO A 146 -15.27 -16.43 -2.49
N ILE A 147 -15.08 -15.67 -1.41
CA ILE A 147 -13.96 -14.73 -1.29
C ILE A 147 -12.75 -15.49 -0.76
N SER A 148 -11.61 -15.34 -1.45
CA SER A 148 -10.38 -16.07 -1.15
C SER A 148 -9.19 -15.11 -1.14
N GLY A 149 -8.17 -15.48 -0.39
CA GLY A 149 -6.95 -14.69 -0.28
C GLY A 149 -5.88 -15.34 0.58
N THR A 150 -4.77 -14.61 0.69
CA THR A 150 -3.58 -15.00 1.43
C THR A 150 -3.17 -13.88 2.38
N LEU A 151 -2.87 -14.25 3.62
CA LEU A 151 -2.26 -13.41 4.64
C LEU A 151 -0.82 -13.90 4.88
N VAL A 152 0.17 -13.04 4.71
CA VAL A 152 1.56 -13.34 5.10
C VAL A 152 1.70 -13.10 6.60
N THR A 153 2.16 -14.10 7.34
CA THR A 153 2.18 -14.06 8.82
C THR A 153 3.57 -13.94 9.41
N HIS A 154 4.64 -14.01 8.59
CA HIS A 154 6.06 -13.90 8.97
C HIS A 154 6.47 -14.67 10.25
N GLY A 155 5.70 -15.68 10.66
CA GLY A 155 6.06 -16.70 11.65
C GLY A 155 6.05 -16.30 13.12
N GLY A 156 5.47 -15.16 13.53
CA GLY A 156 5.52 -14.77 14.94
C GLY A 156 4.43 -13.83 15.47
N LEU A 157 3.66 -13.17 14.61
CA LEU A 157 2.54 -12.33 15.05
C LEU A 157 1.23 -13.11 14.98
N ILE A 158 0.41 -12.94 16.01
CA ILE A 158 -0.96 -13.45 16.06
C ILE A 158 -1.83 -12.53 15.21
N SER A 159 -2.71 -13.12 14.39
CA SER A 159 -3.57 -12.39 13.47
C SER A 159 -5.04 -12.63 13.80
N SER A 160 -5.81 -11.54 13.95
CA SER A 160 -7.27 -11.58 13.92
C SER A 160 -7.76 -11.09 12.56
N VAL A 161 -8.64 -11.85 11.92
CA VAL A 161 -9.17 -11.62 10.58
C VAL A 161 -10.66 -11.35 10.68
N LEU A 162 -11.08 -10.17 10.23
CA LEU A 162 -12.44 -9.67 10.34
C LEU A 162 -13.01 -9.36 8.96
N LEU A 163 -14.25 -9.75 8.70
CA LEU A 163 -15.04 -9.26 7.57
C LEU A 163 -16.01 -8.19 8.08
N ILE A 164 -16.01 -7.02 7.44
CA ILE A 164 -16.97 -5.94 7.68
C ILE A 164 -17.83 -5.78 6.44
N ASP A 165 -19.13 -6.02 6.59
CA ASP A 165 -20.09 -5.87 5.48
C ASP A 165 -20.48 -4.40 5.26
N HIS A 166 -21.19 -4.13 4.16
CA HIS A 166 -21.71 -2.79 3.84
C HIS A 166 -22.63 -2.20 4.92
N LYS A 167 -23.26 -3.01 5.77
CA LYS A 167 -24.11 -2.56 6.89
C LYS A 167 -23.28 -2.28 8.16
N GLY A 168 -21.96 -2.42 8.09
CA GLY A 168 -21.06 -2.22 9.21
C GLY A 168 -21.08 -3.36 10.21
N MET A 169 -21.59 -4.54 9.84
CA MET A 169 -21.54 -5.73 10.69
C MET A 169 -20.21 -6.44 10.51
N VAL A 170 -19.58 -6.78 11.63
CA VAL A 170 -18.31 -7.47 11.68
C VAL A 170 -18.52 -8.96 11.98
N PHE A 171 -17.80 -9.79 11.23
CA PHE A 171 -17.76 -11.24 11.36
C PHE A 171 -16.32 -11.66 11.61
N ASN A 172 -16.09 -12.51 12.61
CA ASN A 172 -14.78 -13.12 12.83
C ASN A 172 -14.56 -14.23 11.78
N LEU A 173 -13.37 -14.25 11.17
CA LEU A 173 -12.98 -15.22 10.14
C LEU A 173 -11.83 -16.13 10.60
N ASP A 174 -11.40 -16.06 11.85
CA ASP A 174 -10.20 -16.77 12.35
C ASP A 174 -10.33 -18.29 12.16
N ASP A 175 -11.51 -18.84 12.50
CA ASP A 175 -11.83 -20.27 12.31
C ASP A 175 -11.88 -20.72 10.83
N ARG A 176 -11.81 -19.77 9.89
CA ARG A 176 -11.80 -20.03 8.45
C ARG A 176 -10.41 -19.90 7.82
N MET A 177 -9.42 -19.51 8.62
CA MET A 177 -8.04 -19.42 8.18
C MET A 177 -7.38 -20.80 8.20
N VAL A 178 -6.64 -21.12 7.15
CA VAL A 178 -5.83 -22.33 7.06
C VAL A 178 -4.36 -21.92 7.14
N ALA A 179 -3.73 -22.20 8.29
CA ALA A 179 -2.34 -21.90 8.53
C ALA A 179 -1.39 -22.76 7.66
N GLN A 180 -0.32 -22.13 7.21
CA GLN A 180 0.82 -22.73 6.51
C GLN A 180 2.12 -22.23 7.18
N SER A 181 3.29 -22.63 6.69
CA SER A 181 4.58 -22.31 7.31
C SER A 181 4.83 -20.82 7.55
N ASP A 182 4.48 -19.97 6.59
CA ASP A 182 4.85 -18.55 6.51
C ASP A 182 3.66 -17.65 6.14
N LYS A 183 2.49 -18.25 5.99
CA LYS A 183 1.26 -17.60 5.54
C LYS A 183 0.03 -18.34 6.04
N ALA A 184 -1.12 -17.71 5.92
CA ALA A 184 -2.42 -18.34 6.09
C ALA A 184 -3.29 -18.03 4.86
N THR A 185 -4.11 -18.99 4.45
CA THR A 185 -5.03 -18.84 3.31
C THR A 185 -6.47 -19.00 3.77
N PHE A 186 -7.40 -18.34 3.09
CA PHE A 186 -8.83 -18.53 3.34
C PHE A 186 -9.59 -18.64 2.02
N SER A 187 -10.74 -19.31 2.10
CA SER A 187 -11.72 -19.40 1.01
C SER A 187 -13.09 -19.55 1.62
N ILE A 188 -13.86 -18.46 1.64
CA ILE A 188 -15.07 -18.33 2.46
C ILE A 188 -16.25 -18.09 1.54
N PRO A 189 -17.24 -19.00 1.51
CA PRO A 189 -18.50 -18.75 0.82
C PRO A 189 -19.17 -17.51 1.41
N ILE A 190 -19.45 -16.54 0.56
CA ILE A 190 -20.11 -15.29 0.95
C ILE A 190 -21.29 -15.04 0.03
N GLY A 191 -22.36 -14.48 0.59
CA GLY A 191 -23.56 -14.16 -0.16
C GLY A 191 -24.28 -12.97 0.44
N LEU A 192 -25.02 -12.29 -0.42
CA LEU A 192 -25.88 -11.17 -0.07
C LEU A 192 -27.13 -11.65 0.70
N GLY A 193 -27.66 -10.78 1.56
CA GLY A 193 -29.00 -10.99 2.11
C GLY A 193 -30.08 -10.84 1.03
N ALA A 194 -31.27 -11.41 1.26
CA ALA A 194 -32.35 -11.41 0.26
C ALA A 194 -32.71 -10.00 -0.26
N GLY A 195 -32.72 -8.99 0.61
CA GLY A 195 -32.97 -7.59 0.22
C GLY A 195 -31.89 -7.02 -0.70
N ASP A 196 -30.62 -7.31 -0.42
CA ASP A 196 -29.49 -6.79 -1.20
C ASP A 196 -29.41 -7.52 -2.56
N LYS A 197 -29.73 -8.83 -2.60
CA LYS A 197 -29.90 -9.58 -3.85
C LYS A 197 -31.01 -9.00 -4.72
N ALA A 198 -32.16 -8.69 -4.12
CA ALA A 198 -33.29 -8.12 -4.84
C ALA A 198 -32.98 -6.72 -5.40
N ALA A 199 -32.13 -5.95 -4.71
CA ALA A 199 -31.66 -4.66 -5.20
C ALA A 199 -30.71 -4.78 -6.42
N GLY A 200 -30.07 -5.94 -6.63
CA GLY A 200 -29.22 -6.21 -7.79
C GLY A 200 -27.96 -5.34 -7.86
N LYS A 201 -27.52 -4.76 -6.74
CA LYS A 201 -26.35 -3.87 -6.69
C LYS A 201 -25.21 -4.56 -5.96
N ALA A 202 -24.01 -4.44 -6.52
CA ALA A 202 -22.81 -4.86 -5.81
C ALA A 202 -22.51 -3.92 -4.64
N VAL A 203 -22.34 -4.50 -3.45
CA VAL A 203 -22.15 -3.77 -2.18
C VAL A 203 -20.68 -3.80 -1.73
N PRO A 204 -20.19 -2.76 -1.03
CA PRO A 204 -18.82 -2.73 -0.53
C PRO A 204 -18.63 -3.71 0.64
N GLN A 205 -17.48 -4.36 0.69
CA GLN A 205 -17.08 -5.27 1.76
C GLN A 205 -15.61 -5.01 2.09
N ILE A 206 -15.22 -5.24 3.34
CA ILE A 206 -13.85 -4.99 3.81
C ILE A 206 -13.38 -6.22 4.58
N ILE A 207 -12.21 -6.75 4.25
CA ILE A 207 -11.49 -7.68 5.12
C ILE A 207 -10.40 -6.89 5.84
N MET A 208 -10.45 -6.89 7.16
CA MET A 208 -9.46 -6.27 8.02
C MET A 208 -8.65 -7.37 8.71
N VAL A 209 -7.33 -7.16 8.78
CA VAL A 209 -6.44 -8.03 9.57
C VAL A 209 -5.73 -7.16 10.58
N ILE A 210 -5.71 -7.62 11.83
CA ILE A 210 -5.04 -6.99 12.94
C ILE A 210 -3.97 -7.97 13.42
N THR A 211 -2.72 -7.52 13.50
CA THR A 211 -1.60 -8.35 13.95
C THR A 211 -0.90 -7.75 15.14
N GLY A 212 -0.48 -8.61 16.08
CA GLY A 212 0.28 -8.20 17.25
C GLY A 212 0.97 -9.36 17.96
N PRO A 213 1.66 -9.07 19.07
CA PRO A 213 2.44 -10.06 19.82
C PRO A 213 1.56 -11.00 20.67
N GLN A 214 0.28 -10.65 20.89
CA GLN A 214 -0.67 -11.40 21.71
C GLN A 214 -2.07 -11.39 21.09
N ASP A 215 -2.93 -12.29 21.58
CA ASP A 215 -4.33 -12.37 21.18
C ASP A 215 -5.11 -11.12 21.59
N ILE A 216 -6.11 -10.74 20.78
CA ILE A 216 -7.08 -9.68 21.09
C ILE A 216 -8.38 -10.36 21.54
N GLN A 217 -8.67 -10.32 22.84
CA GLN A 217 -9.86 -10.94 23.43
C GLN A 217 -11.15 -10.32 22.89
N ALA A 218 -11.18 -9.00 22.66
CA ALA A 218 -12.32 -8.32 22.05
C ALA A 218 -12.60 -8.82 20.62
N ALA A 219 -11.60 -9.34 19.90
CA ALA A 219 -11.78 -9.92 18.58
C ALA A 219 -12.31 -11.37 18.60
N ALA A 220 -12.29 -12.05 19.76
CA ALA A 220 -12.81 -13.41 19.94
C ALA A 220 -14.33 -13.42 20.22
N PHE A 221 -15.13 -13.11 19.20
CA PHE A 221 -16.59 -13.09 19.28
C PHE A 221 -17.25 -14.05 18.29
N SER A 222 -18.42 -14.59 18.64
CA SER A 222 -19.13 -15.59 17.82
C SER A 222 -20.34 -15.04 17.05
N ALA A 223 -20.97 -13.98 17.55
CA ALA A 223 -22.13 -13.35 16.93
C ALA A 223 -21.73 -12.09 16.13
N PRO A 224 -22.26 -11.87 14.93
CA PRO A 224 -21.96 -10.66 14.16
C PRO A 224 -22.22 -9.40 14.99
N THR A 225 -21.24 -8.50 15.05
CA THR A 225 -21.25 -7.34 15.94
C THR A 225 -21.02 -6.06 15.15
N PRO A 226 -21.72 -4.93 15.43
CA PRO A 226 -21.48 -3.68 14.72
C PRO A 226 -20.03 -3.18 14.86
N ALA A 227 -19.45 -2.68 13.77
CA ALA A 227 -18.08 -2.15 13.72
C ALA A 227 -17.90 -0.97 14.68
N SER A 228 -18.92 -0.12 14.80
CA SER A 228 -18.98 1.00 15.75
C SER A 228 -18.94 0.59 17.23
N VAL A 229 -19.18 -0.69 17.53
CA VAL A 229 -19.10 -1.24 18.90
C VAL A 229 -17.84 -2.05 19.08
N LEU A 230 -17.50 -2.89 18.10
CA LEU A 230 -16.39 -3.83 18.20
C LEU A 230 -15.03 -3.15 18.06
N LEU A 231 -14.85 -2.32 17.03
CA LEU A 231 -13.53 -1.74 16.73
C LEU A 231 -13.04 -0.81 17.85
N PRO A 232 -13.88 0.04 18.48
CA PRO A 232 -13.45 0.83 19.64
C PRO A 232 -13.03 -0.03 20.83
N LYS A 233 -13.71 -1.16 21.09
CA LYS A 233 -13.31 -2.09 22.16
C LYS A 233 -11.96 -2.74 21.90
N ILE A 234 -11.70 -3.11 20.65
CA ILE A 234 -10.38 -3.63 20.26
C ILE A 234 -9.30 -2.56 20.45
N LEU A 235 -9.57 -1.30 20.09
CA LEU A 235 -8.62 -0.21 20.33
C LEU A 235 -8.34 0.00 21.82
N GLU A 236 -9.37 0.01 22.66
CA GLU A 236 -9.24 0.16 24.11
C GLU A 236 -8.36 -0.95 24.73
N GLU A 237 -8.54 -2.19 24.28
CA GLU A 237 -7.69 -3.32 24.69
C GLU A 237 -6.23 -3.12 24.24
N ILE A 238 -6.02 -2.82 22.95
CA ILE A 238 -4.67 -2.57 22.38
C ILE A 238 -3.94 -1.44 23.12
N GLU A 239 -4.65 -0.35 23.43
CA GLU A 239 -4.11 0.79 24.17
C GLU A 239 -3.71 0.41 25.60
N THR A 240 -4.58 -0.33 26.29
CA THR A 240 -4.36 -0.76 27.68
C THR A 240 -3.15 -1.68 27.79
N ASP A 241 -2.96 -2.56 26.80
CA ASP A 241 -1.85 -3.50 26.77
C ASP A 241 -0.50 -2.86 26.41
N GLY A 242 -0.51 -1.66 25.81
CA GLY A 242 0.70 -0.97 25.35
C GLY A 242 1.47 -1.72 24.26
N SER A 243 0.85 -2.72 23.64
CA SER A 243 1.47 -3.62 22.68
C SER A 243 1.49 -3.02 21.27
N GLN A 244 2.51 -3.38 20.49
CA GLN A 244 2.66 -2.91 19.12
C GLN A 244 1.78 -3.72 18.17
N PHE A 245 0.53 -3.30 18.02
CA PHE A 245 -0.37 -3.82 17.01
C PHE A 245 -0.30 -3.01 15.71
N SER A 246 -0.57 -3.69 14.61
CA SER A 246 -0.73 -3.10 13.27
C SER A 246 -1.98 -3.67 12.61
N ALA A 247 -2.52 -2.95 11.63
CA ALA A 247 -3.65 -3.43 10.84
C ALA A 247 -3.53 -3.08 9.37
N THR A 248 -4.18 -3.92 8.55
CA THR A 248 -4.40 -3.68 7.12
C THR A 248 -5.86 -3.95 6.79
N ALA A 249 -6.35 -3.33 5.72
CA ALA A 249 -7.68 -3.59 5.21
C ALA A 249 -7.65 -3.76 3.69
N LYS A 250 -8.45 -4.69 3.18
CA LYS A 250 -8.67 -4.87 1.75
C LYS A 250 -10.15 -4.80 1.41
N TYR A 251 -10.43 -4.07 0.34
CA TYR A 251 -11.78 -3.83 -0.17
C TYR A 251 -12.13 -4.81 -1.28
N PHE A 252 -13.38 -5.25 -1.31
CA PHE A 252 -13.97 -5.91 -2.47
C PHE A 252 -15.44 -5.55 -2.62
N ARG A 253 -15.99 -5.77 -3.82
CA ARG A 253 -17.43 -5.64 -4.12
C ARG A 253 -18.05 -7.02 -4.17
N LEU A 254 -19.17 -7.19 -3.48
CA LEU A 254 -19.94 -8.43 -3.46
C LEU A 254 -21.25 -8.27 -4.22
N GLY A 255 -21.55 -9.20 -5.11
CA GLY A 255 -22.73 -9.20 -5.99
C GLY A 255 -22.51 -8.37 -7.25
N GLY A 256 -23.62 -7.90 -7.81
CA GLY A 256 -23.68 -7.32 -9.15
C GLY A 256 -24.20 -8.30 -10.19
#